data_AF-A0A7I8JQJ0-F1
#
_entry.id   AF-A0A7I8JQJ0-F1
#
_cell.length_a   1.000
_cell.length_b   1.000
_cell.length_c   1.000
_cell.angle_alpha   90.00
_cell.angle_beta   90.00
_cell.angle_gamma   90.00
#
_symmetry.space_group_name_H-M   'P 1'
#
loop_
_entity.id
_entity.type
_entity.pdbx_description
1 polymer ?
#
loop_
_entity_poly.entity_id
_entity_poly.type
_entity_poly.pdbx_seq_one_letter_code
_entity_poly.pdbx_strand_id
1 'polypeptide(L)'
;MKKNVNRHQQEVEYDIITCIGCLAYRLQLPPQLPIHLVFHISLLKAYYADVDDLEHNQPRHPPPMVQTHYDQVETPILDHQVINKGGRNHAHCNTFYLVQWAEQPREATTWEKEVDL
;
A
#
# COMPACT_ATOMS: atom_id res chain seq x y z
N MET A 1 4.13 36.53 -6.70
CA MET A 1 3.09 35.49 -6.85
C MET A 1 3.24 34.47 -5.74
N LYS A 2 2.17 34.17 -5.00
CA LYS A 2 2.21 33.33 -3.80
C LYS A 2 2.45 31.87 -4.22
N LYS A 3 3.63 31.32 -3.90
CA LYS A 3 3.94 29.90 -4.08
C LYS A 3 3.20 29.13 -2.98
N ASN A 4 2.01 28.63 -3.29
CA ASN A 4 1.32 27.68 -2.43
C ASN A 4 2.04 26.34 -2.53
N VAL A 5 2.99 26.11 -1.64
CA VAL A 5 3.65 24.81 -1.46
C VAL A 5 2.69 23.94 -0.66
N ASN A 6 1.98 23.04 -1.33
CA ASN A 6 1.31 21.91 -0.68
C ASN A 6 2.39 21.08 0.00
N ARG A 7 2.53 21.23 1.33
CA ARG A 7 3.57 20.58 2.16
C ARG A 7 3.51 19.03 2.20
N HIS A 8 2.66 18.41 1.39
CA HIS A 8 2.41 16.96 1.41
C HIS A 8 2.51 16.28 0.03
N GLN A 9 2.80 17.02 -1.05
CA GLN A 9 2.97 16.41 -2.38
C GLN A 9 4.46 16.28 -2.68
N GLN A 10 4.98 15.05 -2.56
CA GLN A 10 6.33 14.73 -2.98
C GLN A 10 6.34 14.46 -4.48
N GLU A 11 7.00 15.34 -5.25
CA GLU A 11 7.21 15.15 -6.68
C GLU A 11 8.41 14.20 -6.86
N VAL A 12 8.18 13.02 -7.46
CA VAL A 12 9.21 12.02 -7.77
C VAL A 12 9.11 11.69 -9.25
N GLU A 13 10.26 11.66 -9.91
CA GLU A 13 10.37 11.38 -11.34
C GLU A 13 10.35 9.86 -11.58
N TYR A 14 9.52 9.41 -12.52
CA TYR A 14 9.45 8.02 -12.97
C TYR A 14 9.29 7.96 -14.47
N ASP A 15 9.96 7.00 -15.10
CA ASP A 15 9.85 6.76 -16.53
C ASP A 15 8.52 6.10 -16.88
N ILE A 16 7.96 6.47 -18.03
CA ILE A 16 6.78 5.83 -18.61
C ILE A 16 7.25 4.61 -19.41
N ILE A 17 6.81 3.42 -19.02
CA ILE A 17 7.08 2.17 -19.76
C ILE A 17 6.14 2.07 -20.97
N THR A 18 4.84 2.30 -20.77
CA THR A 18 3.83 2.08 -21.81
C THR A 18 2.60 2.93 -21.59
N CYS A 19 2.01 3.44 -22.68
CA CYS A 19 0.70 4.08 -22.68
C CYS A 19 -0.39 3.00 -22.74
N ILE A 20 -1.31 3.00 -21.78
CA ILE A 20 -2.45 2.07 -21.72
C ILE A 20 -3.71 2.86 -22.07
N GLY A 21 -4.12 2.79 -23.34
CA GLY A 21 -5.25 3.56 -23.85
C GLY A 21 -4.97 5.07 -23.84
N CYS A 22 -6.02 5.87 -23.75
CA CYS A 22 -5.91 7.34 -23.87
C CYS A 22 -5.56 8.04 -22.55
N LEU A 23 -5.80 7.40 -21.40
CA LEU A 23 -5.85 8.06 -20.11
C LEU A 23 -4.98 7.41 -19.03
N ALA A 24 -4.34 6.28 -19.32
CA ALA A 24 -3.52 5.59 -18.34
C ALA A 24 -2.11 5.32 -18.86
N TYR A 25 -1.14 5.36 -17.96
CA TYR A 25 0.26 5.07 -18.26
C TYR A 25 0.81 4.10 -17.23
N ARG A 26 1.65 3.17 -17.69
CA ARG A 26 2.43 2.30 -16.82
C ARG A 26 3.77 2.96 -16.52
N LEU A 27 4.09 3.13 -15.25
CA LEU A 27 5.35 3.72 -14.78
C LEU A 27 6.36 2.64 -14.38
N GLN A 28 7.65 2.98 -14.51
CA GLN A 28 8.76 2.19 -13.98
C GLN A 28 8.99 2.53 -12.51
N LEU A 29 8.18 1.91 -11.65
CA LEU A 29 8.36 2.01 -10.20
C LEU A 29 9.41 0.99 -9.71
N PRO A 30 10.14 1.30 -8.63
CA PRO A 30 10.91 0.31 -7.90
C PRO A 30 10.04 -0.92 -7.56
N PRO A 31 10.52 -2.15 -7.80
CA PRO A 31 9.75 -3.37 -7.55
C PRO A 31 9.40 -3.57 -6.07
N GLN A 32 10.02 -2.81 -5.19
CA GLN A 32 9.82 -2.83 -3.75
C GLN A 32 8.51 -2.13 -3.34
N LEU A 33 7.93 -1.29 -4.21
CA LEU A 33 6.69 -0.56 -3.91
C LEU A 33 5.48 -1.46 -4.24
N PRO A 34 4.65 -1.85 -3.25
CA PRO A 34 3.43 -2.64 -3.48
C PRO A 34 2.29 -1.75 -3.97
N ILE A 35 2.53 -0.96 -5.02
CA ILE A 35 1.57 -0.04 -5.62
C ILE A 35 1.37 -0.43 -7.08
N HIS A 36 0.14 -0.28 -7.57
CA HIS A 36 -0.17 -0.52 -8.98
C HIS A 36 0.74 0.31 -9.90
N LEU A 37 1.28 -0.32 -10.93
CA LEU A 37 2.17 0.34 -11.88
C LEU A 37 1.43 1.26 -12.86
N VAL A 38 0.09 1.23 -12.88
CA VAL A 38 -0.74 1.92 -13.86
C VAL A 38 -1.45 3.10 -13.21
N PHE A 39 -1.23 4.30 -13.76
CA PHE A 39 -1.75 5.56 -13.23
C PHE A 39 -2.55 6.30 -14.28
N HIS A 40 -3.63 6.96 -13.85
CA HIS A 40 -4.40 7.85 -14.70
C HIS A 40 -3.61 9.15 -14.96
N ILE A 41 -3.73 9.74 -16.15
CA ILE A 41 -3.00 10.94 -16.59
C ILE A 41 -3.17 12.14 -15.64
N SER A 42 -4.30 12.24 -14.94
CA SER A 42 -4.55 13.30 -13.95
C SER A 42 -3.63 13.24 -12.72
N LEU A 43 -3.00 12.09 -12.48
CA LEU A 43 -2.04 11.88 -11.39
C LEU A 43 -0.59 12.14 -11.84
N LEU A 44 -0.38 12.37 -13.14
CA LEU A 44 0.93 12.58 -13.73
C LEU A 44 1.11 14.04 -14.10
N LYS A 45 2.32 14.54 -13.89
CA LYS A 45 2.76 15.86 -14.35
C LYS A 45 3.93 15.64 -15.29
N ALA A 46 3.81 16.15 -16.51
CA ALA A 46 4.91 16.08 -17.46
C ALA A 46 6.12 16.82 -16.90
N TYR A 47 7.26 16.14 -16.91
CA TYR A 47 8.53 16.72 -16.51
C TYR A 47 9.22 17.32 -17.74
N TYR A 48 9.61 18.58 -17.62
CA TYR A 48 10.39 19.30 -18.62
C TYR A 48 11.62 19.84 -17.92
N ALA A 49 12.80 19.37 -18.34
CA ALA A 49 14.05 19.89 -17.81
C ALA A 49 14.19 21.37 -18.17
N ASP A 50 14.44 22.20 -17.18
CA ASP A 50 14.75 23.62 -17.35
C ASP A 50 16.22 23.76 -17.75
N VAL A 51 16.47 24.33 -18.92
CA VAL A 51 17.84 24.50 -19.45
C VAL A 51 18.59 25.63 -18.74
N ASP A 52 17.86 26.59 -18.16
CA ASP A 52 18.42 27.79 -17.53
C ASP A 52 18.57 27.61 -15.99
N ASP A 53 17.75 26.76 -15.37
CA ASP A 53 17.79 26.46 -13.94
C ASP A 53 18.06 24.97 -13.66
N LEU A 54 19.35 24.61 -13.61
CA LEU A 54 19.78 23.24 -13.31
C LEU A 54 19.41 22.78 -11.88
N GLU A 55 19.18 23.70 -10.94
CA GLU A 55 18.74 23.35 -9.59
C GLU A 55 17.27 22.94 -9.58
N HIS A 56 16.44 23.50 -10.48
CA HIS A 56 15.07 23.05 -10.69
C HIS A 56 14.96 21.59 -11.12
N ASN A 57 15.96 21.12 -11.86
CA ASN A 57 16.02 19.76 -12.39
C ASN A 57 16.42 18.72 -11.34
N GLN A 58 16.82 19.15 -10.14
CA GLN A 58 17.16 18.23 -9.07
C GLN A 58 15.90 17.82 -8.29
N PRO A 59 15.73 16.53 -7.96
CA PRO A 59 14.64 16.09 -7.13
C PRO A 59 14.76 16.77 -5.75
N ARG A 60 13.77 17.60 -5.42
CA ARG A 60 13.74 18.40 -4.18
C ARG A 60 13.69 17.55 -2.91
N HIS A 61 13.31 16.29 -3.05
CA HIS A 61 13.19 15.35 -1.98
C HIS A 61 13.83 14.03 -2.40
N PRO A 62 14.55 13.34 -1.50
CA PRO A 62 15.01 11.99 -1.78
C PRO A 62 13.79 11.11 -2.12
N PRO A 63 13.92 10.15 -3.05
CA PRO A 63 12.83 9.21 -3.33
C PRO A 63 12.37 8.56 -2.01
N PRO A 64 11.07 8.26 -1.87
CA PRO A 64 10.55 7.65 -0.65
C PRO A 64 11.35 6.39 -0.34
N MET A 65 11.90 6.32 0.87
CA MET A 65 12.53 5.10 1.36
C MET A 65 11.45 4.01 1.39
N VAL A 66 11.59 3.04 0.50
CA VAL A 66 10.70 1.89 0.47
C VAL A 66 11.13 0.97 1.60
N GLN A 67 10.31 0.84 2.64
CA GLN A 67 10.50 -0.21 3.64
C GLN A 67 10.24 -1.54 2.93
N THR A 68 11.29 -2.33 2.71
CA THR A 68 11.24 -3.58 1.93
C THR A 68 10.56 -4.74 2.65
N HIS A 69 10.08 -4.52 3.87
CA HIS A 69 9.44 -5.53 4.68
C HIS A 69 8.27 -4.86 5.39
N TYR A 70 7.05 -5.09 4.91
CA TYR A 70 6.05 -5.45 5.89
C TYR A 70 6.57 -6.78 6.41
N ASP A 71 7.09 -6.80 7.62
CA ASP A 71 7.22 -8.04 8.36
C ASP A 71 5.79 -8.55 8.49
N GLN A 72 5.32 -9.23 7.44
CA GLN A 72 4.13 -10.05 7.48
C GLN A 72 4.58 -11.21 8.36
N VAL A 73 4.61 -10.94 9.66
CA VAL A 73 4.93 -11.99 10.60
C VAL A 73 3.80 -12.97 10.45
N GLU A 74 4.12 -14.12 9.87
CA GLU A 74 3.19 -15.23 9.72
C GLU A 74 2.72 -15.58 11.14
N THR A 75 1.52 -15.14 11.52
CA THR A 75 0.90 -15.48 12.78
C THR A 75 0.26 -16.85 12.59
N PRO A 76 0.79 -17.92 13.23
CA PRO A 76 0.20 -19.23 13.02
C PRO A 76 -1.22 -19.25 13.60
N ILE A 77 -2.18 -19.63 12.75
CA ILE A 77 -3.55 -19.95 13.17
C ILE A 77 -3.49 -21.33 13.81
N LEU A 78 -3.70 -21.39 15.12
CA LEU A 78 -3.64 -22.63 15.89
C LEU A 78 -4.96 -23.42 15.82
N ASP A 79 -6.08 -22.72 15.68
CA ASP A 79 -7.41 -23.32 15.65
C ASP A 79 -8.43 -22.38 14.99
N HIS A 80 -9.60 -22.91 14.64
CA HIS A 80 -10.75 -22.13 14.16
C HIS A 80 -12.05 -22.68 14.73
N GLN A 81 -13.01 -21.81 15.00
CA GLN A 81 -14.34 -22.21 15.46
C GLN A 81 -15.43 -21.38 14.80
N VAL A 82 -16.56 -22.03 14.54
CA VAL A 82 -17.74 -21.39 13.95
C VAL A 82 -18.86 -21.39 14.98
N ILE A 83 -19.24 -20.20 15.45
CA ILE A 83 -20.33 -20.03 16.41
C ILE A 83 -21.58 -19.59 15.67
N ASN A 84 -22.62 -20.44 15.68
CA ASN A 84 -23.93 -20.09 15.14
C ASN A 84 -24.70 -19.24 16.16
N LYS A 85 -25.05 -17.99 15.79
CA LYS A 85 -25.78 -17.07 16.68
C LYS A 85 -27.29 -17.32 16.79
N GLY A 86 -27.76 -18.55 16.54
CA GLY A 86 -29.15 -18.95 16.84
C GLY A 86 -30.14 -18.70 15.70
N GLY A 87 -29.71 -18.91 14.45
CA GLY A 87 -30.60 -18.96 13.29
C GLY A 87 -30.37 -20.25 12.50
N ARG A 88 -31.42 -20.80 11.88
CA ARG A 88 -31.31 -21.96 10.96
C ARG A 88 -30.54 -21.62 9.66
N ASN A 89 -30.06 -20.39 9.52
CA ASN A 89 -29.37 -19.88 8.35
C ASN A 89 -27.87 -19.76 8.65
N HIS A 90 -27.03 -20.41 7.83
CA HIS A 90 -25.57 -20.33 7.89
C HIS A 90 -25.01 -18.89 7.72
N ALA A 91 -25.84 -17.94 7.26
CA ALA A 91 -25.48 -16.54 7.10
C ALA A 91 -25.24 -15.77 8.42
N HIS A 92 -25.58 -16.36 9.58
CA HIS A 92 -25.37 -15.75 10.90
C HIS A 92 -24.32 -16.49 11.74
N CYS A 93 -23.46 -17.26 11.09
CA CYS A 93 -22.32 -17.90 11.74
C CYS A 93 -21.15 -16.91 11.80
N ASN A 94 -20.55 -16.76 12.98
CA ASN A 94 -19.29 -16.05 13.14
C ASN A 94 -18.15 -17.06 13.16
N THR A 95 -17.22 -16.94 12.22
CA THR A 95 -15.94 -17.66 12.24
C THR A 95 -14.96 -16.89 13.11
N PHE A 96 -14.31 -17.59 14.03
CA PHE A 96 -13.21 -17.09 14.83
C PHE A 96 -11.97 -17.95 14.58
N TYR A 97 -10.81 -17.32 14.59
CA TYR A 97 -9.51 -17.97 14.48
C TYR A 97 -8.71 -17.70 15.74
N LEU A 98 -8.02 -18.74 16.22
CA LEU A 98 -7.12 -18.64 17.35
C LEU A 98 -5.73 -18.25 16.81
N VAL A 99 -5.39 -16.97 16.96
CA VAL A 99 -4.19 -16.38 16.37
C VAL A 99 -3.08 -16.29 17.41
N GLN A 100 -1.94 -16.92 17.10
CA GLN A 100 -0.72 -16.74 17.87
C GLN A 100 0.06 -15.56 17.29
N TRP A 101 0.14 -14.48 18.05
CA TRP A 101 0.84 -13.28 17.63
C TRP A 101 2.35 -13.49 17.56
N ALA A 102 2.95 -12.89 16.55
CA ALA A 102 4.38 -12.69 16.40
C ALA A 102 5.03 -12.30 17.73
N GLU A 103 6.13 -12.97 18.10
CA GLU A 103 6.95 -12.60 19.26
C GLU A 103 6.24 -12.68 20.64
N GLN A 104 5.01 -13.21 20.70
CA GLN A 104 4.29 -13.44 21.95
C GLN A 104 4.30 -14.91 22.36
N PRO A 105 4.30 -15.20 23.68
CA PRO A 105 4.17 -16.58 24.15
C PRO A 105 2.81 -17.14 23.73
N ARG A 106 2.73 -18.48 23.62
CA ARG A 106 1.47 -19.19 23.27
C ARG A 106 0.29 -18.83 24.19
N GLU A 107 0.58 -18.39 25.40
CA GLU A 107 -0.42 -17.96 26.38
C GLU A 107 -1.15 -16.65 25.98
N ALA A 108 -0.54 -15.84 25.12
CA ALA A 108 -1.10 -14.58 24.63
C ALA A 108 -1.88 -14.74 23.32
N THR A 109 -2.18 -15.98 22.93
CA THR A 109 -2.99 -16.29 21.74
C THR A 109 -4.43 -15.83 21.96
N THR A 110 -5.02 -15.11 21.00
CA THR A 110 -6.39 -14.57 21.12
C THR A 110 -7.31 -15.12 20.03
N TRP A 111 -8.62 -15.13 20.32
CA TRP A 111 -9.66 -15.49 19.36
C TRP A 111 -10.12 -14.24 18.62
N GLU A 112 -9.73 -14.11 17.35
CA GLU A 112 -10.12 -13.00 16.48
C GLU A 112 -11.20 -13.43 15.50
N LYS A 113 -12.08 -12.51 15.10
CA LYS A 113 -13.09 -12.83 14.08
C LYS A 113 -12.44 -12.82 12.71
N GLU A 114 -12.99 -13.60 11.78
CA GLU A 114 -12.59 -13.59 10.37
C GLU A 114 -12.61 -12.20 9.71
N VAL A 115 -13.48 -11.29 10.18
CA VAL A 115 -13.56 -9.91 9.68
C VAL A 115 -12.50 -8.97 10.28
N ASP A 116 -11.88 -9.37 11.38
CA ASP A 116 -10.90 -8.59 12.15
C ASP A 116 -9.44 -9.01 11.82
N LEU A 117 -9.26 -10.01 10.95
CA LEU A 117 -7.97 -10.48 10.41
C LEU A 117 -7.70 -9.91 9.02
#